data_AF-A0A226NDJ3-F1
#
_entry.id   AF-A0A226NDJ3-F1
#
_cell.length_a   1.000
_cell.length_b   1.000
_cell.length_c   1.000
_cell.angle_alpha   90.00
_cell.angle_beta   90.00
_cell.angle_gamma   90.00
#
_symmetry.space_group_name_H-M   'P 1'
#
loop_
_entity.id
_entity.type
_entity.pdbx_description
1 polymer ?
#
loop_
_entity_poly.entity_id
_entity_poly.type
_entity_poly.pdbx_seq_one_letter_code
_entity_poly.pdbx_strand_id
1 'polypeptide(L)'
;QAVVKGSLPHPFALTLFGDTLYWTDWNTHSILACSKYSGEDLREIHSNIFSPMDIHAFSQKRQPNGATELLLLARRTDLRRISLDTPDFTDIVLPLEDIRHAIAIDFDPLEGYIYWTDDEVRAIRRSFVDGSGSQFVVTAQIAHPDGIAVDWVARNLYWTDTGTDRIEVTRLNGTMRKILISEDLEEPRAIVLDPMVGYMYWTDWGEIPKIERAALDGSDRIVLVNTSLGWPNGLALDYSESKIYWGDAKTDKIEVCNCTYIFNSLELQNVVTLFF
;
A
#
# COMPACT_ATOMS: atom_id res chain seq x y z
N GLN A 1 34.61 10.90 -11.67
CA GLN A 1 36.02 10.46 -11.52
C GLN A 1 36.14 9.06 -12.14
N ALA A 2 37.18 8.76 -12.92
CA ALA A 2 37.35 7.43 -13.50
C ALA A 2 38.02 6.47 -12.50
N VAL A 3 37.47 5.26 -12.34
CA VAL A 3 37.93 4.24 -11.38
C VAL A 3 39.14 3.47 -11.92
N VAL A 4 39.08 3.03 -13.18
CA VAL A 4 40.22 2.41 -13.89
C VAL A 4 40.68 3.37 -14.98
N LYS A 5 41.99 3.67 -15.03
CA LYS A 5 42.63 4.48 -16.08
C LYS A 5 43.81 3.70 -16.65
N GLY A 6 43.90 3.56 -17.97
CA GLY A 6 44.99 2.80 -18.64
C GLY A 6 44.49 1.54 -19.34
N SER A 7 45.27 0.45 -19.29
CA SER A 7 45.12 -0.82 -20.04
C SER A 7 43.74 -1.48 -19.98
N LEU A 8 42.81 -0.96 -20.78
CA LEU A 8 41.51 -1.55 -21.10
C LEU A 8 41.44 -1.67 -22.63
N PRO A 9 41.99 -2.76 -23.20
CA PRO A 9 42.11 -2.90 -24.64
C PRO A 9 40.76 -2.83 -25.38
N HIS A 10 39.75 -3.56 -24.91
CA HIS A 10 38.39 -3.55 -25.46
C HIS A 10 37.35 -4.15 -24.49
N PRO A 11 37.01 -3.46 -23.39
CA PRO A 11 35.98 -3.91 -22.46
C PRO A 11 34.59 -3.90 -23.14
N PHE A 12 33.84 -5.00 -23.06
CA PHE A 12 32.54 -5.15 -23.73
C PHE A 12 31.35 -5.08 -22.75
N ALA A 13 31.33 -5.90 -21.70
CA ALA A 13 30.29 -5.90 -20.69
C ALA A 13 30.88 -5.83 -19.28
N LEU A 14 30.19 -5.16 -18.36
CA LEU A 14 30.64 -4.88 -16.99
C LEU A 14 29.58 -5.32 -15.98
N THR A 15 29.99 -5.99 -14.91
CA THR A 15 29.14 -6.33 -13.76
C THR A 15 29.87 -6.05 -12.45
N LEU A 16 29.14 -6.04 -11.34
CA LEU A 16 29.66 -5.71 -10.02
C LEU A 16 29.13 -6.68 -8.98
N PHE A 17 29.98 -7.13 -8.06
CA PHE A 17 29.54 -7.88 -6.90
C PHE A 17 30.38 -7.54 -5.67
N GLY A 18 29.73 -7.13 -4.58
CA GLY A 18 30.42 -6.62 -3.40
C GLY A 18 31.24 -5.37 -3.73
N ASP A 19 32.55 -5.46 -3.48
CA ASP A 19 33.51 -4.38 -3.73
C ASP A 19 34.36 -4.57 -5.00
N THR A 20 33.98 -5.52 -5.86
CA THR A 20 34.74 -5.89 -7.06
C THR A 20 33.93 -5.63 -8.33
N LEU A 21 34.58 -4.98 -9.30
CA LEU A 21 34.13 -4.87 -10.69
C LEU A 21 34.64 -6.07 -11.49
N TYR A 22 33.82 -6.58 -12.42
CA TYR A 22 34.17 -7.65 -13.35
C TYR A 22 33.76 -7.25 -14.76
N TRP A 23 34.62 -7.45 -15.76
CA TRP A 23 34.24 -7.18 -17.15
C TRP A 23 34.82 -8.19 -18.13
N THR A 24 34.17 -8.32 -19.28
CA THR A 24 34.67 -9.07 -20.43
C THR A 24 35.51 -8.17 -21.31
N ASP A 25 36.64 -8.69 -21.81
CA ASP A 25 37.49 -7.98 -22.77
C ASP A 25 37.72 -8.83 -24.01
N TRP A 26 37.39 -8.26 -25.18
CA TRP A 26 37.42 -8.96 -26.46
C TRP A 26 38.82 -9.18 -27.00
N ASN A 27 39.74 -8.25 -26.76
CA ASN A 27 41.10 -8.34 -27.29
C ASN A 27 41.93 -9.36 -26.52
N THR A 28 41.70 -9.48 -25.22
CA THR A 28 42.39 -10.44 -24.35
C THR A 28 41.68 -11.77 -24.22
N HIS A 29 40.46 -11.91 -24.76
CA HIS A 29 39.63 -13.11 -24.64
C HIS A 29 39.46 -13.56 -23.18
N SER A 30 39.23 -12.60 -22.28
CA SER A 30 39.28 -12.83 -20.84
C SER A 30 38.19 -12.08 -20.05
N ILE A 31 38.01 -12.49 -18.81
CA ILE A 31 37.26 -11.77 -17.77
C ILE A 31 38.28 -11.20 -16.80
N LEU A 32 38.26 -9.90 -16.59
CA LEU A 32 39.10 -9.20 -15.64
C LEU A 32 38.29 -8.72 -14.45
N ALA A 33 38.97 -8.45 -13.33
CA ALA A 33 38.37 -7.88 -12.14
C ALA A 33 39.31 -6.89 -11.44
N CYS A 34 38.74 -5.91 -10.75
CA CYS A 34 39.48 -4.95 -9.92
C CYS A 34 38.60 -4.38 -8.78
N SER A 35 39.21 -3.67 -7.84
CA SER A 35 38.51 -2.92 -6.79
C SER A 35 37.62 -1.81 -7.37
N LYS A 36 36.35 -1.75 -6.96
CA LYS A 36 35.41 -0.70 -7.43
C LYS A 36 35.76 0.71 -6.95
N TYR A 37 36.57 0.83 -5.90
CA TYR A 37 36.90 2.11 -5.27
C TYR A 37 38.18 2.72 -5.84
N SER A 38 39.23 1.91 -6.00
CA SER A 38 40.57 2.38 -6.41
C SER A 38 40.97 1.94 -7.81
N GLY A 39 40.31 0.93 -8.40
CA GLY A 39 40.75 0.29 -9.64
C GLY A 39 42.02 -0.57 -9.47
N GLU A 40 42.52 -0.70 -8.25
CA GLU A 40 43.67 -1.55 -7.90
C GLU A 40 43.27 -3.03 -7.83
N ASP A 41 44.25 -3.90 -7.61
CA ASP A 41 44.10 -5.36 -7.63
C ASP A 41 43.53 -5.89 -8.96
N LEU A 42 43.97 -5.27 -10.06
CA LEU A 42 43.64 -5.72 -11.41
C LEU A 42 44.15 -7.16 -11.60
N ARG A 43 43.22 -8.08 -11.83
CA ARG A 43 43.52 -9.49 -12.05
C ARG A 43 42.67 -10.06 -13.16
N GLU A 44 43.25 -10.97 -13.92
CA GLU A 44 42.52 -11.84 -14.81
C GLU A 44 41.86 -12.96 -14.00
N ILE A 45 40.54 -13.09 -14.12
CA ILE A 45 39.77 -14.15 -13.44
C ILE A 45 39.72 -15.41 -14.29
N HIS A 46 39.56 -15.24 -15.60
CA HIS A 46 39.46 -16.34 -16.54
C HIS A 46 39.86 -15.88 -17.94
N SER A 47 40.61 -16.70 -18.68
CA SER A 47 41.07 -16.39 -20.04
C SER A 47 40.82 -17.54 -21.01
N ASN A 48 41.18 -17.29 -22.28
CA ASN A 48 40.93 -18.21 -23.39
C ASN A 48 39.44 -18.47 -23.62
N ILE A 49 38.63 -17.44 -23.41
CA ILE A 49 37.19 -17.48 -23.61
C ILE A 49 36.92 -17.16 -25.07
N PHE A 50 36.26 -18.08 -25.77
CA PHE A 50 35.81 -17.81 -27.12
C PHE A 50 34.69 -16.76 -27.10
N SER A 51 35.00 -15.57 -27.61
CA SER A 51 34.06 -14.45 -27.79
C SER A 51 33.22 -14.11 -26.54
N PRO A 52 33.84 -13.65 -25.43
CA PRO A 52 33.09 -13.30 -24.23
C PRO A 52 32.17 -12.10 -24.49
N MET A 53 30.86 -12.31 -24.43
CA MET A 53 29.86 -11.28 -24.70
C MET A 53 29.44 -10.60 -23.40
N ASP A 54 28.22 -10.84 -22.94
CA ASP A 54 27.68 -10.26 -21.72
C ASP A 54 28.14 -11.03 -20.45
N ILE A 55 28.18 -10.35 -19.31
CA ILE A 55 28.54 -10.93 -18.01
C ILE A 55 27.68 -10.35 -16.90
N HIS A 56 27.14 -11.22 -16.04
CA HIS A 56 26.36 -10.83 -14.87
C HIS A 56 26.80 -11.59 -13.63
N ALA A 57 26.93 -10.88 -12.50
CA ALA A 57 27.12 -11.52 -11.21
C ALA A 57 25.84 -12.27 -10.79
N PHE A 58 25.89 -13.61 -10.81
CA PHE A 58 24.78 -14.46 -10.41
C PHE A 58 24.73 -14.60 -8.88
N SER A 59 23.92 -13.77 -8.23
CA SER A 59 23.69 -13.84 -6.78
C SER A 59 22.33 -13.25 -6.41
N GLN A 60 21.63 -13.84 -5.43
CA GLN A 60 20.41 -13.26 -4.87
C GLN A 60 20.63 -11.84 -4.35
N LYS A 61 21.83 -11.48 -3.89
CA LYS A 61 22.12 -10.10 -3.44
C LYS A 61 22.10 -9.08 -4.57
N ARG A 62 22.22 -9.50 -5.83
CA ARG A 62 22.07 -8.67 -7.04
C ARG A 62 20.62 -8.54 -7.49
N GLN A 63 19.75 -9.38 -6.94
CA GLN A 63 18.31 -9.43 -7.16
C GLN A 63 17.66 -9.41 -5.78
N PRO A 64 17.80 -8.31 -5.00
CA PRO A 64 17.20 -8.25 -3.68
C PRO A 64 15.73 -8.67 -3.78
N ASN A 65 15.25 -9.38 -2.75
CA ASN A 65 13.83 -9.69 -2.63
C ASN A 65 13.06 -8.38 -2.84
N GLY A 66 11.92 -8.45 -3.54
CA GLY A 66 11.17 -7.27 -3.97
C GLY A 66 10.91 -6.25 -2.86
N ALA A 67 10.47 -5.05 -3.22
CA ALA A 67 10.34 -3.92 -2.30
C ALA A 67 9.69 -4.31 -0.95
N THR A 68 10.33 -3.91 0.14
CA THR A 68 9.89 -4.15 1.51
C THR A 68 8.73 -3.26 1.90
N GLU A 69 8.78 -1.99 1.47
CA GLU A 69 7.72 -1.02 1.67
C GLU A 69 7.09 -0.66 0.33
N LEU A 70 5.77 -0.76 0.26
CA LEU A 70 4.98 -0.56 -0.95
C LEU A 70 3.85 0.42 -0.67
N LEU A 71 3.69 1.38 -1.58
CA LEU A 71 2.49 2.20 -1.69
C LEU A 71 1.60 1.60 -2.77
N LEU A 72 0.38 1.24 -2.41
CA LEU A 72 -0.64 0.74 -3.33
C LEU A 72 -1.59 1.87 -3.73
N LEU A 73 -1.96 1.89 -5.00
CA LEU A 73 -2.82 2.92 -5.57
C LEU A 73 -3.94 2.26 -6.39
N ALA A 74 -5.18 2.65 -6.10
CA ALA A 74 -6.32 2.35 -6.95
C ALA A 74 -6.59 3.52 -7.89
N ARG A 75 -6.65 3.25 -9.19
CA ARG A 75 -7.21 4.15 -10.19
C ARG A 75 -8.45 3.51 -10.77
N ARG A 76 -9.29 4.32 -11.42
CA ARG A 76 -10.54 3.88 -12.06
C ARG A 76 -10.41 2.57 -12.84
N THR A 77 -9.37 2.42 -13.66
CA THR A 77 -9.23 1.26 -14.56
C THR A 77 -8.05 0.36 -14.27
N ASP A 78 -7.21 0.67 -13.27
CA ASP A 78 -6.03 -0.14 -12.94
C ASP A 78 -5.63 0.01 -11.47
N LEU A 79 -4.93 -1.00 -10.94
CA LEU A 79 -4.26 -0.92 -9.65
C LEU A 79 -2.76 -0.80 -9.90
N ARG A 80 -2.07 -0.06 -9.03
CA ARG A 80 -0.65 0.26 -9.16
C ARG A 80 0.07 0.05 -7.84
N ARG A 81 1.38 -0.18 -7.94
CA ARG A 81 2.29 -0.19 -6.80
C ARG A 81 3.47 0.72 -7.06
N ILE A 82 3.94 1.35 -6.00
CA ILE A 82 5.14 2.18 -5.99
C ILE A 82 6.03 1.66 -4.85
N SER A 83 7.29 1.39 -5.16
CA SER A 83 8.30 1.03 -4.16
C SER A 83 8.67 2.27 -3.34
N LEU A 84 8.67 2.15 -2.01
CA LEU A 84 9.16 3.20 -1.11
C LEU A 84 10.65 3.02 -0.77
N ASP A 85 11.21 1.84 -1.02
CA ASP A 85 12.62 1.52 -0.81
C ASP A 85 13.55 2.29 -1.78
N THR A 86 13.02 2.77 -2.89
CA THR A 86 13.79 3.36 -3.99
C THR A 86 13.32 4.77 -4.32
N PRO A 87 14.24 5.73 -4.56
CA PRO A 87 13.91 7.14 -4.75
C PRO A 87 13.31 7.45 -6.13
N ASP A 88 13.23 6.46 -7.01
CA ASP A 88 12.66 6.59 -8.35
C ASP A 88 11.14 6.64 -8.34
N PHE A 89 10.49 6.15 -7.26
CA PHE A 89 9.03 6.10 -7.09
C PHE A 89 8.32 5.58 -8.36
N THR A 90 8.91 4.56 -8.98
CA THR A 90 8.39 4.04 -10.24
C THR A 90 7.01 3.45 -10.02
N ASP A 91 6.03 4.01 -10.72
CA ASP A 91 4.65 3.54 -10.77
C ASP A 91 4.54 2.33 -11.69
N ILE A 92 4.29 1.17 -11.09
CA ILE A 92 4.12 -0.11 -11.77
C ILE A 92 2.66 -0.53 -11.74
N VAL A 93 2.07 -0.73 -12.92
CA VAL A 93 0.72 -1.28 -13.09
C VAL A 93 0.70 -2.76 -12.70
N LEU A 94 -0.26 -3.15 -11.87
CA LEU A 94 -0.49 -4.54 -11.51
C LEU A 94 -1.17 -5.27 -12.68
N PRO A 95 -0.75 -6.50 -13.03
CA PRO A 95 -1.29 -7.24 -14.18
C PRO A 95 -2.64 -7.87 -13.83
N LEU A 96 -3.67 -7.03 -13.66
CA LEU A 96 -5.03 -7.43 -13.32
C LEU A 96 -5.99 -7.15 -14.48
N GLU A 97 -6.94 -8.05 -14.66
CA GLU A 97 -7.97 -7.94 -15.69
C GLU A 97 -9.34 -7.58 -15.09
N ASP A 98 -10.18 -6.96 -15.92
CA ASP A 98 -11.56 -6.60 -15.62
C ASP A 98 -11.75 -5.64 -14.42
N ILE A 99 -10.85 -4.67 -14.26
CA ILE A 99 -11.10 -3.52 -13.37
C ILE A 99 -11.89 -2.47 -14.17
N ARG A 100 -13.07 -2.10 -13.66
CA ARG A 100 -13.97 -1.14 -14.33
C ARG A 100 -13.94 0.21 -13.64
N HIS A 101 -14.12 0.19 -12.32
CA HIS A 101 -14.06 1.38 -11.49
C HIS A 101 -13.62 1.03 -10.07
N ALA A 102 -12.30 0.85 -9.89
CA ALA A 102 -11.76 0.58 -8.56
C ALA A 102 -11.82 1.85 -7.67
N ILE A 103 -12.27 1.69 -6.42
CA ILE A 103 -12.45 2.79 -5.47
C ILE A 103 -11.49 2.66 -4.29
N ALA A 104 -11.68 1.65 -3.44
CA ALA A 104 -10.89 1.44 -2.24
C ALA A 104 -9.95 0.23 -2.40
N ILE A 105 -8.82 0.26 -1.69
CA ILE A 105 -7.80 -0.78 -1.71
C ILE A 105 -7.20 -0.95 -0.31
N ASP A 106 -6.93 -2.20 0.08
CA ASP A 106 -6.18 -2.52 1.29
C ASP A 106 -5.38 -3.81 1.10
N PHE A 107 -4.46 -4.11 2.02
CA PHE A 107 -3.47 -5.17 1.89
C PHE A 107 -3.39 -6.05 3.14
N ASP A 108 -3.33 -7.36 2.91
CA ASP A 108 -3.02 -8.33 3.93
C ASP A 108 -1.54 -8.73 3.89
N PRO A 109 -0.71 -8.30 4.85
CA PRO A 109 0.72 -8.61 4.86
C PRO A 109 1.03 -10.07 5.18
N LEU A 110 0.08 -10.84 5.74
CA LEU A 110 0.31 -12.23 6.13
C LEU A 110 0.25 -13.18 4.93
N GLU A 111 -0.82 -13.09 4.12
CA GLU A 111 -0.98 -13.93 2.92
C GLU A 111 -0.52 -13.20 1.64
N GLY A 112 -0.31 -11.88 1.68
CA GLY A 112 0.12 -11.10 0.52
C GLY A 112 -1.00 -10.78 -0.47
N TYR A 113 -2.27 -10.86 -0.04
CA TYR A 113 -3.42 -10.49 -0.85
C TYR A 113 -3.67 -8.98 -0.80
N ILE A 114 -3.87 -8.37 -1.97
CA ILE A 114 -4.52 -7.07 -2.09
C ILE A 114 -6.02 -7.29 -2.18
N TYR A 115 -6.79 -6.45 -1.52
CA TYR A 115 -8.25 -6.40 -1.58
C TYR A 115 -8.66 -5.07 -2.18
N TRP A 116 -9.59 -5.07 -3.11
CA TRP A 116 -10.11 -3.84 -3.68
C TRP A 116 -11.60 -3.93 -3.94
N THR A 117 -12.22 -2.76 -4.00
CA THR A 117 -13.64 -2.60 -4.29
C THR A 117 -13.83 -2.04 -5.70
N ASP A 118 -14.89 -2.48 -6.37
CA ASP A 118 -15.28 -1.98 -7.69
C ASP A 118 -16.81 -1.81 -7.73
N ASP A 119 -17.29 -0.57 -7.90
CA ASP A 119 -18.72 -0.22 -7.84
C ASP A 119 -19.46 -0.46 -9.16
N GLU A 120 -18.78 -0.36 -10.31
CA GLU A 120 -19.36 -0.73 -11.61
C GLU A 120 -19.54 -2.25 -11.70
N VAL A 121 -18.58 -3.02 -11.19
CA VAL A 121 -18.68 -4.50 -11.07
C VAL A 121 -19.56 -4.91 -9.90
N ARG A 122 -19.74 -4.04 -8.89
CA ARG A 122 -20.43 -4.32 -7.62
C ARG A 122 -19.86 -5.52 -6.88
N ALA A 123 -18.54 -5.52 -6.73
CA ALA A 123 -17.84 -6.61 -6.06
C ALA A 123 -16.63 -6.15 -5.27
N ILE A 124 -16.29 -6.96 -4.26
CA ILE A 124 -14.99 -6.93 -3.59
C ILE A 124 -14.17 -8.09 -4.15
N ARG A 125 -12.96 -7.80 -4.60
CA ARG A 125 -12.05 -8.76 -5.22
C ARG A 125 -10.73 -8.79 -4.47
N ARG A 126 -9.99 -9.88 -4.64
CA ARG A 126 -8.63 -10.01 -4.12
C ARG A 126 -7.71 -10.70 -5.12
N SER A 127 -6.42 -10.43 -5.03
CA SER A 127 -5.38 -11.09 -5.81
C SER A 127 -4.04 -10.95 -5.11
N PHE A 128 -3.02 -11.68 -5.56
CA PHE A 128 -1.65 -11.36 -5.22
C PHE A 128 -1.18 -10.11 -6.00
N VAL A 129 -0.09 -9.51 -5.53
CA VAL A 129 0.52 -8.33 -6.18
C VAL A 129 1.05 -8.66 -7.59
N ASP A 130 1.35 -9.92 -7.88
CA ASP A 130 1.75 -10.38 -9.22
C ASP A 130 0.56 -10.64 -10.17
N GLY A 131 -0.67 -10.35 -9.73
CA GLY A 131 -1.92 -10.56 -10.46
C GLY A 131 -2.48 -11.98 -10.38
N SER A 132 -1.71 -12.94 -9.86
CA SER A 132 -2.18 -14.31 -9.70
C SER A 132 -3.22 -14.43 -8.57
N GLY A 133 -3.95 -15.54 -8.54
CA GLY A 133 -4.92 -15.79 -7.47
C GLY A 133 -6.10 -14.81 -7.43
N SER A 134 -6.41 -14.15 -8.54
CA SER A 134 -7.55 -13.23 -8.65
C SER A 134 -8.87 -13.97 -8.37
N GLN A 135 -9.62 -13.49 -7.38
CA GLN A 135 -10.85 -14.09 -6.88
C GLN A 135 -11.89 -13.02 -6.52
N PHE A 136 -13.15 -13.36 -6.70
CA PHE A 136 -14.26 -12.59 -6.14
C PHE A 136 -14.49 -13.01 -4.67
N VAL A 137 -14.56 -12.03 -3.78
CA VAL A 137 -14.77 -12.23 -2.33
C VAL A 137 -16.24 -12.01 -1.98
N VAL A 138 -16.82 -10.88 -2.42
CA VAL A 138 -18.23 -10.55 -2.21
C VAL A 138 -18.81 -10.06 -3.54
N THR A 139 -19.96 -10.59 -3.95
CA THR A 139 -20.57 -10.36 -5.29
C THR A 139 -22.05 -10.01 -5.27
N ALA A 140 -22.67 -9.97 -4.10
CA ALA A 140 -24.10 -9.74 -3.96
C ALA A 140 -24.35 -8.68 -2.89
N GLN A 141 -25.45 -7.94 -3.01
CA GLN A 141 -25.85 -6.89 -2.06
C GLN A 141 -24.69 -5.89 -1.80
N ILE A 142 -24.04 -5.46 -2.88
CA ILE A 142 -23.06 -4.37 -2.89
C ILE A 142 -23.61 -3.31 -3.85
N ALA A 143 -23.57 -2.06 -3.44
CA ALA A 143 -23.96 -0.93 -4.26
C ALA A 143 -22.75 -0.02 -4.55
N HIS A 144 -22.23 0.68 -3.54
CA HIS A 144 -21.11 1.61 -3.65
C HIS A 144 -20.11 1.38 -2.50
N PRO A 145 -19.23 0.38 -2.65
CA PRO A 145 -18.24 0.03 -1.63
C PRO A 145 -17.07 1.02 -1.59
N ASP A 146 -17.27 2.15 -0.91
CA ASP A 146 -16.36 3.30 -0.94
C ASP A 146 -15.14 3.18 -0.02
N GLY A 147 -15.16 2.25 0.94
CA GLY A 147 -14.06 1.99 1.85
C GLY A 147 -13.94 0.51 2.20
N ILE A 148 -12.71 0.08 2.45
CA ILE A 148 -12.39 -1.30 2.80
C ILE A 148 -11.25 -1.31 3.83
N ALA A 149 -11.32 -2.23 4.78
CA ALA A 149 -10.26 -2.42 5.77
C ALA A 149 -10.08 -3.90 6.15
N VAL A 150 -8.83 -4.34 6.18
CA VAL A 150 -8.42 -5.71 6.49
C VAL A 150 -8.09 -5.81 7.98
N ASP A 151 -8.78 -6.70 8.69
CA ASP A 151 -8.34 -7.13 10.01
C ASP A 151 -7.37 -8.30 9.85
N TRP A 152 -6.08 -7.97 9.81
CA TRP A 152 -5.00 -8.95 9.62
C TRP A 152 -4.84 -9.90 10.82
N VAL A 153 -5.38 -9.56 11.99
CA VAL A 153 -5.29 -10.35 13.23
C VAL A 153 -6.42 -11.38 13.28
N ALA A 154 -7.68 -10.95 13.20
CA ALA A 154 -8.84 -11.84 13.29
C ALA A 154 -9.22 -12.49 11.94
N ARG A 155 -8.57 -12.06 10.85
CA ARG A 155 -8.77 -12.56 9.48
C ARG A 155 -10.17 -12.25 8.96
N ASN A 156 -10.59 -11.01 9.16
CA ASN A 156 -11.87 -10.46 8.72
C ASN A 156 -11.66 -9.30 7.74
N LEU A 157 -12.67 -9.06 6.91
CA LEU A 157 -12.71 -7.97 5.95
C LEU A 157 -13.91 -7.08 6.27
N TYR A 158 -13.65 -5.81 6.51
CA TYR A 158 -14.64 -4.78 6.80
C TYR A 158 -14.79 -3.86 5.58
N TRP A 159 -16.01 -3.42 5.30
CA TRP A 159 -16.23 -2.42 4.27
C TRP A 159 -17.42 -1.53 4.61
N THR A 160 -17.40 -0.34 4.05
CA THR A 160 -18.47 0.65 4.05
C THR A 160 -19.16 0.61 2.68
N ASP A 161 -20.47 0.74 2.64
CA ASP A 161 -21.24 0.82 1.40
C ASP A 161 -22.21 2.02 1.47
N THR A 162 -21.91 3.07 0.71
CA THR A 162 -22.73 4.31 0.62
C THR A 162 -24.03 4.12 -0.13
N GLY A 163 -24.19 3.05 -0.91
CA GLY A 163 -25.44 2.79 -1.61
C GLY A 163 -26.46 2.01 -0.77
N THR A 164 -26.04 1.46 0.37
CA THR A 164 -26.93 0.70 1.28
C THR A 164 -26.88 1.18 2.73
N ASP A 165 -26.08 2.22 2.99
CA ASP A 165 -25.86 2.88 4.27
C ASP A 165 -25.47 1.89 5.36
N ARG A 166 -24.46 1.05 5.07
CA ARG A 166 -24.04 -0.05 5.94
C ARG A 166 -22.54 -0.16 6.12
N ILE A 167 -22.17 -0.63 7.30
CA ILE A 167 -20.86 -1.22 7.58
C ILE A 167 -21.04 -2.70 7.81
N GLU A 168 -20.28 -3.49 7.09
CA GLU A 168 -20.40 -4.94 7.09
C GLU A 168 -19.04 -5.62 7.29
N VAL A 169 -19.09 -6.86 7.73
CA VAL A 169 -17.91 -7.70 7.95
C VAL A 169 -18.11 -9.08 7.35
N THR A 170 -17.03 -9.63 6.81
CA THR A 170 -16.91 -11.03 6.39
C THR A 170 -15.58 -11.60 6.85
N ARG A 171 -15.36 -12.90 6.71
CA ARG A 171 -14.00 -13.46 6.65
C ARG A 171 -13.29 -12.97 5.38
N LEU A 172 -11.96 -13.02 5.37
CA LEU A 172 -11.15 -12.68 4.19
C LEU A 172 -11.49 -13.48 2.90
N ASN A 173 -12.17 -14.61 3.03
CA ASN A 173 -12.66 -15.42 1.91
C ASN A 173 -14.13 -15.13 1.52
N GLY A 174 -14.78 -14.13 2.13
CA GLY A 174 -16.16 -13.71 1.86
C GLY A 174 -17.23 -14.47 2.65
N THR A 175 -16.85 -15.46 3.46
CA THR A 175 -17.81 -16.22 4.28
C THR A 175 -18.24 -15.46 5.54
N MET A 176 -19.32 -15.92 6.20
CA MET A 176 -19.81 -15.37 7.47
C MET A 176 -20.07 -13.86 7.42
N ARG A 177 -20.81 -13.42 6.39
CA ARG A 177 -21.25 -12.04 6.26
C ARG A 177 -22.17 -11.63 7.40
N LYS A 178 -21.90 -10.47 8.01
CA LYS A 178 -22.71 -9.86 9.05
C LYS A 178 -22.75 -8.34 8.85
N ILE A 179 -23.93 -7.75 9.00
CA ILE A 179 -24.11 -6.30 9.08
C ILE A 179 -23.78 -5.87 10.50
N LEU A 180 -22.90 -4.87 10.66
CA LEU A 180 -22.48 -4.35 11.96
C LEU A 180 -23.22 -3.06 12.30
N ILE A 181 -23.24 -2.11 11.37
CA ILE A 181 -23.90 -0.80 11.52
C ILE A 181 -24.82 -0.61 10.32
N SER A 182 -26.07 -0.21 10.57
CA SER A 182 -27.08 0.08 9.54
C SER A 182 -28.10 1.14 9.97
N GLU A 183 -27.92 1.73 11.14
CA GLU A 183 -28.81 2.76 11.71
C GLU A 183 -27.97 4.03 11.89
N ASP A 184 -28.59 5.21 11.78
CA ASP A 184 -27.93 6.52 11.91
C ASP A 184 -26.63 6.65 11.09
N LEU A 185 -26.61 6.03 9.92
CA LEU A 185 -25.51 6.05 8.96
C LEU A 185 -26.08 6.54 7.63
N GLU A 186 -25.43 7.49 6.98
CA GLU A 186 -25.93 8.06 5.73
C GLU A 186 -24.96 7.82 4.59
N GLU A 187 -23.77 8.42 4.62
CA GLU A 187 -22.79 8.30 3.54
C GLU A 187 -21.46 7.79 4.10
N PRO A 188 -21.38 6.53 4.55
CA PRO A 188 -20.16 5.97 5.14
C PRO A 188 -19.06 5.79 4.08
N ARG A 189 -17.90 6.42 4.25
CA ARG A 189 -16.84 6.43 3.24
C ARG A 189 -15.57 5.70 3.68
N ALA A 190 -14.62 6.40 4.29
CA ALA A 190 -13.36 5.79 4.70
C ALA A 190 -13.58 4.95 5.96
N ILE A 191 -12.89 3.81 6.06
CA ILE A 191 -12.88 2.96 7.25
C ILE A 191 -11.45 2.49 7.51
N VAL A 192 -11.04 2.50 8.78
CA VAL A 192 -9.75 1.99 9.25
C VAL A 192 -9.96 1.25 10.58
N LEU A 193 -9.09 0.28 10.86
CA LEU A 193 -9.22 -0.61 12.01
C LEU A 193 -8.00 -0.47 12.91
N ASP A 194 -8.23 -0.60 14.22
CA ASP A 194 -7.20 -0.92 15.19
C ASP A 194 -7.52 -2.29 15.81
N PRO A 195 -7.03 -3.39 15.21
CA PRO A 195 -7.29 -4.75 15.71
C PRO A 195 -6.69 -5.03 17.09
N MET A 196 -5.64 -4.30 17.48
CA MET A 196 -4.95 -4.51 18.75
C MET A 196 -5.74 -3.92 19.92
N VAL A 197 -6.37 -2.77 19.71
CA VAL A 197 -7.24 -2.13 20.70
C VAL A 197 -8.69 -2.63 20.58
N GLY A 198 -9.11 -3.07 19.39
CA GLY A 198 -10.43 -3.61 19.13
C GLY A 198 -11.46 -2.57 18.67
N TYR A 199 -11.03 -1.50 18.01
CA TYR A 199 -11.90 -0.45 17.49
C TYR A 199 -11.84 -0.35 15.96
N MET A 200 -12.96 0.07 15.37
CA MET A 200 -13.04 0.56 13.99
C MET A 200 -13.41 2.04 14.00
N TYR A 201 -12.89 2.76 13.01
CA TYR A 201 -13.13 4.18 12.81
C TYR A 201 -13.58 4.39 11.38
N TRP A 202 -14.58 5.23 11.17
CA TRP A 202 -15.05 5.54 9.83
C TRP A 202 -15.50 7.00 9.71
N THR A 203 -15.57 7.47 8.48
CA THR A 203 -16.14 8.76 8.14
C THR A 203 -17.54 8.59 7.57
N ASP A 204 -18.44 9.50 7.93
CA ASP A 204 -19.78 9.63 7.37
C ASP A 204 -19.95 11.10 6.94
N TRP A 205 -20.28 11.33 5.67
CA TRP A 205 -20.38 12.66 5.08
C TRP A 205 -21.81 13.03 4.66
N GLY A 206 -22.81 12.41 5.28
CA GLY A 206 -24.22 12.74 5.11
C GLY A 206 -24.59 14.17 5.54
N GLU A 207 -25.88 14.42 5.80
CA GLU A 207 -26.42 15.72 6.21
C GLU A 207 -25.67 16.28 7.43
N ILE A 208 -25.30 15.39 8.37
CA ILE A 208 -24.49 15.72 9.54
C ILE A 208 -23.14 14.99 9.42
N PRO A 209 -22.10 15.64 8.86
CA PRO A 209 -20.80 15.00 8.67
C PRO A 209 -20.11 14.73 10.01
N LYS A 210 -19.60 13.52 10.15
CA LYS A 210 -19.06 13.00 11.40
C LYS A 210 -17.98 11.96 11.17
N ILE A 211 -17.08 11.85 12.13
CA ILE A 211 -16.14 10.74 12.27
C ILE A 211 -16.58 9.96 13.50
N GLU A 212 -16.79 8.67 13.34
CA GLU A 212 -17.32 7.80 14.38
C GLU A 212 -16.33 6.67 14.69
N ARG A 213 -16.50 6.11 15.89
CA ARG A 213 -15.75 4.95 16.37
C ARG A 213 -16.70 3.96 17.01
N ALA A 214 -16.50 2.67 16.80
CA ALA A 214 -17.18 1.60 17.50
C ALA A 214 -16.21 0.44 17.72
N ALA A 215 -16.55 -0.47 18.62
CA ALA A 215 -15.86 -1.75 18.72
C ALA A 215 -15.97 -2.53 17.40
N LEU A 216 -15.05 -3.47 17.15
CA LEU A 216 -15.02 -4.29 15.93
C LEU A 216 -16.28 -5.14 15.69
N ASP A 217 -17.15 -5.29 16.68
CA ASP A 217 -18.44 -5.99 16.57
C ASP A 217 -19.64 -5.04 16.36
N GLY A 218 -19.40 -3.72 16.27
CA GLY A 218 -20.39 -2.66 16.12
C GLY A 218 -20.91 -2.07 17.44
N SER A 219 -20.50 -2.61 18.59
CA SER A 219 -20.90 -2.07 19.90
C SER A 219 -20.12 -0.81 20.29
N ASP A 220 -20.52 -0.14 21.38
CA ASP A 220 -19.85 1.06 21.92
C ASP A 220 -19.62 2.18 20.88
N ARG A 221 -20.60 2.37 19.99
CA ARG A 221 -20.56 3.43 18.97
C ARG A 221 -20.58 4.80 19.63
N ILE A 222 -19.59 5.62 19.27
CA ILE A 222 -19.46 7.00 19.69
C ILE A 222 -19.15 7.89 18.49
N VAL A 223 -19.61 9.15 18.56
CA VAL A 223 -19.20 10.20 17.64
C VAL A 223 -17.89 10.79 18.15
N LEU A 224 -16.81 10.64 17.37
CA LEU A 224 -15.49 11.12 17.72
C LEU A 224 -15.34 12.60 17.35
N VAL A 225 -15.73 12.98 16.13
CA VAL A 225 -15.67 14.37 15.64
C VAL A 225 -16.97 14.70 14.91
N ASN A 226 -17.57 15.84 15.20
CA ASN A 226 -18.80 16.34 14.54
C ASN A 226 -18.81 17.85 14.27
N THR A 227 -17.69 18.53 14.53
CA THR A 227 -17.55 19.96 14.32
C THR A 227 -16.54 20.23 13.22
N SER A 228 -16.80 21.27 12.41
CA SER A 228 -15.88 21.71 11.35
C SER A 228 -15.59 20.66 10.28
N LEU A 229 -16.47 19.66 10.13
CA LEU A 229 -16.43 18.68 9.05
C LEU A 229 -17.35 19.11 7.89
N GLY A 230 -16.94 18.72 6.70
CA GLY A 230 -17.65 18.91 5.46
C GLY A 230 -17.68 17.61 4.67
N TRP A 231 -16.56 17.26 4.02
CA TRP A 231 -16.43 16.03 3.23
C TRP A 231 -15.22 15.20 3.69
N PRO A 232 -15.30 14.52 4.85
CA PRO A 232 -14.22 13.69 5.37
C PRO A 232 -14.04 12.43 4.50
N ASN A 233 -13.10 12.49 3.56
CA ASN A 233 -12.95 11.48 2.50
C ASN A 233 -11.90 10.42 2.80
N GLY A 234 -10.84 10.78 3.53
CA GLY A 234 -9.72 9.90 3.83
C GLY A 234 -9.51 9.79 5.33
N LEU A 235 -9.07 8.62 5.79
CA LEU A 235 -8.83 8.32 7.20
C LEU A 235 -7.58 7.45 7.31
N ALA A 236 -6.70 7.74 8.28
CA ALA A 236 -5.49 6.95 8.55
C ALA A 236 -5.20 6.91 10.05
N LEU A 237 -4.61 5.81 10.53
CA LEU A 237 -4.22 5.64 11.93
C LEU A 237 -2.71 5.55 12.07
N ASP A 238 -2.19 6.23 13.10
CA ASP A 238 -0.88 5.95 13.67
C ASP A 238 -1.08 5.16 14.97
N TYR A 239 -0.82 3.86 14.90
CA TYR A 239 -0.94 2.95 16.04
C TYR A 239 0.04 3.28 17.17
N SER A 240 1.23 3.79 16.83
CA SER A 240 2.30 4.04 17.80
C SER A 240 2.01 5.27 18.67
N GLU A 241 1.42 6.30 18.07
CA GLU A 241 1.04 7.54 18.76
C GLU A 241 -0.44 7.59 19.14
N SER A 242 -1.23 6.58 18.79
CA SER A 242 -2.68 6.55 18.99
C SER A 242 -3.38 7.78 18.39
N LYS A 243 -3.01 8.15 17.16
CA LYS A 243 -3.55 9.31 16.44
C LYS A 243 -4.35 8.89 15.22
N ILE A 244 -5.40 9.64 14.93
CA ILE A 244 -6.21 9.51 13.73
C ILE A 244 -6.07 10.77 12.89
N TYR A 245 -5.78 10.57 11.61
CA TYR A 245 -5.61 11.61 10.61
C TYR A 245 -6.76 11.51 9.62
N TRP A 246 -7.36 12.64 9.26
CA TRP A 246 -8.39 12.68 8.22
C TRP A 246 -8.16 13.83 7.25
N GLY A 247 -8.58 13.63 6.01
CA GLY A 247 -8.62 14.66 4.98
C GLY A 247 -10.06 15.07 4.69
N ASP A 248 -10.34 16.37 4.77
CA ASP A 248 -11.65 16.94 4.46
C ASP A 248 -11.59 17.74 3.15
N ALA A 249 -12.30 17.26 2.13
CA ALA A 249 -12.27 17.84 0.79
C ALA A 249 -13.13 19.11 0.64
N LYS A 250 -13.98 19.45 1.61
CA LYS A 250 -14.78 20.68 1.58
C LYS A 250 -14.07 21.82 2.29
N THR A 251 -13.30 21.50 3.33
CA THR A 251 -12.53 22.50 4.10
C THR A 251 -11.08 22.64 3.64
N ASP A 252 -10.64 21.80 2.68
CA ASP A 252 -9.29 21.76 2.11
C ASP A 252 -8.19 21.57 3.17
N LYS A 253 -8.44 20.68 4.15
CA LYS A 253 -7.55 20.48 5.30
C LYS A 253 -7.29 19.01 5.58
N ILE A 254 -6.09 18.74 6.10
CA ILE A 254 -5.79 17.50 6.80
C ILE A 254 -5.65 17.85 8.28
N GLU A 255 -6.34 17.08 9.10
CA GLU A 255 -6.43 17.30 10.54
C GLU A 255 -6.10 16.02 11.29
N VAL A 256 -5.67 16.18 12.54
CA VAL A 256 -5.31 15.06 13.41
C VAL A 256 -5.91 15.24 14.80
N CYS A 257 -6.34 14.14 15.40
CA CYS A 257 -6.71 14.08 16.80
C CYS A 257 -6.27 12.75 17.44
N ASN A 258 -6.34 12.68 18.76
CA ASN A 258 -6.01 11.47 19.51
C ASN A 258 -7.21 10.50 19.52
N CYS A 259 -6.95 9.20 19.35
CA CYS A 259 -7.96 8.15 19.26
C CYS A 259 -8.79 7.94 20.55
N THR A 260 -8.30 8.45 21.68
CA THR A 260 -8.90 8.30 23.02
C THR A 260 -9.78 9.48 23.44
N TYR A 261 -9.75 10.61 22.73
CA TYR A 261 -10.47 11.80 23.16
C TYR A 261 -11.93 11.76 22.72
N ILE A 262 -12.83 11.75 23.70
CA ILE A 262 -14.26 11.98 23.49
C ILE A 262 -14.49 13.48 23.59
N PHE A 263 -14.91 14.12 22.49
CA PHE A 263 -15.28 15.54 22.51
C PHE A 263 -16.58 15.73 23.30
N ASN A 264 -16.47 15.89 24.61
CA ASN A 264 -17.51 16.55 25.40
C ASN A 264 -17.36 18.07 25.21
N SER A 265 -18.49 18.74 25.03
CA SER A 265 -18.67 20.13 24.54
C SER A 265 -18.07 21.27 25.38
N LEU A 266 -17.05 21.03 26.21
CA LEU A 266 -16.50 22.01 27.14
C LEU A 266 -14.97 22.13 27.20
N GLU A 267 -14.18 21.39 26.41
CA GLU A 267 -12.74 21.65 26.28
C GLU A 267 -12.33 21.99 24.84
N LEU A 268 -11.90 23.23 24.66
CA LEU A 268 -11.30 23.77 23.45
C LEU A 268 -9.97 23.05 23.13
N GLN A 269 -9.79 22.76 21.83
CA GLN A 269 -8.52 22.61 21.11
C GLN A 269 -7.67 21.37 21.41
N ASN A 270 -7.79 20.33 20.58
CA ASN A 270 -6.67 19.44 20.21
C ASN A 270 -6.83 18.82 18.80
N VAL A 271 -7.60 19.45 17.92
CA VAL A 271 -7.49 19.17 16.48
C VAL A 271 -6.35 20.03 15.96
N VAL A 272 -5.28 19.40 15.48
CA VAL A 272 -4.17 20.11 14.85
C VAL A 272 -4.37 20.05 13.35
N THR A 273 -4.54 21.21 12.71
CA THR A 273 -4.56 21.31 11.24
C THR A 273 -3.13 21.26 10.71
N LEU A 274 -2.85 20.35 9.78
CA LEU A 274 -1.60 20.30 9.04
C LEU A 274 -1.73 21.15 7.77
N PHE A 275 -0.84 22.13 7.60
CA PHE A 275 -0.70 22.92 6.38
C PHE A 275 0.50 22.40 5.59
N PHE A 276 0.33 22.20 4.29
CA PHE A 276 1.41 21.88 3.34
C PHE A 276 1.85 23.12 2.57
#